data_AF-A0A388TI43-F1
#
_entry.id   AF-A0A388TI43-F1
#
_cell.length_a   1.000
_cell.length_b   1.000
_cell.length_c   1.000
_cell.angle_alpha   90.00
_cell.angle_beta   90.00
_cell.angle_gamma   90.00
#
_symmetry.space_group_name_H-M   'P 1'
#
loop_
_entity.id
_entity.type
_entity.pdbx_description
1 polymer ?
#
loop_
_entity_poly.entity_id
_entity_poly.type
_entity_poly.pdbx_seq_one_letter_code
_entity_poly.pdbx_strand_id
1 'polypeptide(L)'
;MANPWVKYTEMSPTYGVFTAEPLERGYGTTLGTILQRILLASLGGAAVTSVKIDALEGVEEAEVLANIKNLALKSFADAPVELKLSAKDGVVTARDIEHGSEVEIVNPDLHIATLGKGARLNLTLTVERGVGYHLADESKSKDGLKVVNASFTPIVKVNRKIEPARVGKSLDYDRLILEVWTNGVLSPEEAIRQSAQLVKDQMDSFINPADSKNPSVKHESKDKNYGVFTADPLDKGYGTTLGNALRRILLSSIGGAAITTVKIEGVDHEFSTIDGIKEDVLDIIANIKTLAVKSHSDSIVEMTLSAKDECEVTAGDIQHDDEVEIINPKHHLATLNKGAKLNIKFTVEKGVGYQVADVAESKNHPIGTLPIDASFSPVVKVNHQADSGRKNHDVLALDVWTNGTLSPEEAVRQSSQILQNQIDIFQRLNQRPTDGSEAGGTAGGALGGLALSIDDLELSARSSNCLKKAAINSVAELVNKPLEDLLKIKNFGKKSAEEINTKLAQYGLKLKGDISDLSNLFEEEE
;
A
#
# COMPACT_ATOMS: atom_id res chain seq x y z
N MET A 1 -10.62 -11.73 -5.30
CA MET A 1 -9.34 -11.57 -4.56
C MET A 1 -9.65 -11.44 -3.09
N ALA A 2 -8.77 -11.91 -2.20
CA ALA A 2 -8.93 -11.58 -0.79
C ALA A 2 -8.52 -10.11 -0.58
N ASN A 3 -9.39 -9.33 0.05
CA ASN A 3 -9.16 -7.90 0.22
C ASN A 3 -8.13 -7.67 1.33
N PRO A 4 -6.98 -7.02 1.04
CA PRO A 4 -6.01 -6.69 2.06
C PRO A 4 -6.61 -5.71 3.06
N TRP A 5 -6.28 -5.90 4.34
CA TRP A 5 -6.64 -4.96 5.38
C TRP A 5 -5.54 -4.92 6.44
N VAL A 6 -5.52 -3.84 7.21
CA VAL A 6 -4.55 -3.67 8.29
C VAL A 6 -5.27 -3.79 9.61
N LYS A 7 -4.84 -4.74 10.44
CA LYS A 7 -5.29 -4.88 11.82
C LYS A 7 -4.19 -4.49 12.79
N TYR A 8 -4.52 -3.98 13.97
CA TYR A 8 -3.56 -3.87 15.07
C TYR A 8 -3.86 -4.87 16.18
N THR A 9 -2.81 -5.50 16.72
CA THR A 9 -2.94 -6.54 17.76
C THR A 9 -2.54 -6.03 19.15
N GLU A 10 -1.63 -5.07 19.20
CA GLU A 10 -1.18 -4.41 20.43
C GLU A 10 -1.12 -2.90 20.17
N MET A 11 -1.61 -2.11 21.12
CA MET A 11 -1.62 -0.65 21.01
C MET A 11 -1.48 -0.01 22.40
N SER A 12 -0.50 0.85 22.53
CA SER A 12 -0.26 1.75 23.67
C SER A 12 0.05 3.16 23.14
N PRO A 13 0.13 4.18 24.00
CA PRO A 13 0.45 5.54 23.55
C PRO A 13 1.79 5.66 22.79
N THR A 14 2.75 4.77 23.05
CA THR A 14 4.11 4.82 22.50
C THR A 14 4.51 3.59 21.70
N TYR A 15 3.64 2.58 21.59
CA TYR A 15 3.96 1.33 20.91
C TYR A 15 2.74 0.71 20.23
N GLY A 16 2.90 0.22 19.00
CA GLY A 16 1.83 -0.47 18.28
C GLY A 16 2.33 -1.55 17.32
N VAL A 17 1.54 -2.61 17.15
CA VAL A 17 1.80 -3.72 16.22
C VAL A 17 0.71 -3.77 15.16
N PHE A 18 1.09 -3.55 13.90
CA PHE A 18 0.20 -3.50 12.74
C PHE A 18 0.48 -4.68 11.82
N THR A 19 -0.56 -5.44 11.48
CA THR A 19 -0.49 -6.58 10.57
C THR A 19 -1.33 -6.31 9.33
N ALA A 20 -0.70 -6.25 8.16
CA ALA A 20 -1.36 -6.17 6.87
C ALA A 20 -1.37 -7.54 6.19
N GLU A 21 -2.57 -8.08 5.95
CA GLU A 21 -2.76 -9.36 5.25
C GLU A 21 -4.17 -9.47 4.63
N PRO A 22 -4.36 -10.27 3.57
CA PRO A 22 -3.31 -10.88 2.75
C PRO A 22 -2.81 -9.90 1.68
N LEU A 23 -1.50 -9.79 1.50
CA LEU A 23 -0.87 -8.98 0.46
C LEU A 23 -0.40 -9.88 -0.68
N GLU A 24 -0.46 -9.45 -1.94
CA GLU A 24 0.15 -10.21 -3.02
C GLU A 24 1.66 -10.42 -2.79
N ARG A 25 2.19 -11.54 -3.26
CA ARG A 25 3.59 -11.91 -3.03
C ARG A 25 4.53 -10.78 -3.42
N GLY A 26 5.35 -10.40 -2.46
CA GLY A 26 6.33 -9.35 -2.61
C GLY A 26 5.89 -7.97 -2.13
N TYR A 27 4.59 -7.66 -2.11
CA TYR A 27 4.12 -6.37 -1.61
C TYR A 27 4.44 -6.18 -0.13
N GLY A 28 4.52 -7.24 0.66
CA GLY A 28 4.96 -7.14 2.06
C GLY A 28 6.35 -6.52 2.20
N THR A 29 7.29 -6.91 1.31
CA THR A 29 8.64 -6.32 1.29
C THR A 29 8.62 -4.87 0.80
N THR A 30 7.83 -4.57 -0.23
CA THR A 30 7.75 -3.21 -0.82
C THR A 30 7.17 -2.23 0.19
N LEU A 31 5.94 -2.49 0.66
CA LEU A 31 5.20 -1.64 1.58
C LEU A 31 5.93 -1.51 2.91
N GLY A 32 6.47 -2.62 3.44
CA GLY A 32 7.26 -2.61 4.67
C GLY A 32 8.53 -1.77 4.57
N THR A 33 9.20 -1.76 3.42
CA THR A 33 10.38 -0.91 3.21
C THR A 33 10.03 0.56 3.09
N ILE A 34 8.96 0.88 2.35
CA ILE A 34 8.48 2.25 2.19
C ILE A 34 8.08 2.83 3.55
N LEU A 35 7.16 2.18 4.26
CA LEU A 35 6.63 2.66 5.52
C LEU A 35 7.74 2.79 6.56
N GLN A 36 8.64 1.81 6.70
CA GLN A 36 9.74 1.90 7.65
C GLN A 36 10.64 3.11 7.40
N ARG A 37 11.01 3.39 6.14
CA ARG A 37 11.90 4.50 5.82
C ARG A 37 11.20 5.85 6.03
N ILE A 38 9.93 5.96 5.66
CA ILE A 38 9.16 7.19 5.81
C ILE A 38 8.87 7.52 7.27
N LEU A 39 8.47 6.52 8.06
CA LEU A 39 8.28 6.67 9.50
C LEU A 39 9.54 7.23 10.17
N LEU A 40 10.72 6.70 9.82
CA LEU A 40 11.98 7.14 10.44
C LEU A 40 12.48 8.49 9.93
N ALA A 41 12.25 8.83 8.66
CA ALA A 41 12.90 9.97 8.00
C ALA A 41 12.03 11.23 7.88
N SER A 42 10.72 11.07 7.65
CA SER A 42 9.89 12.18 7.14
C SER A 42 8.78 12.63 8.08
N LEU A 43 8.49 11.88 9.14
CA LEU A 43 7.62 12.36 10.19
C LEU A 43 8.35 13.44 10.99
N GLY A 44 7.90 14.68 10.82
CA GLY A 44 8.44 15.85 11.48
C GLY A 44 7.90 16.04 12.89
N GLY A 45 8.65 16.76 13.69
CA GLY A 45 8.33 17.04 15.10
C GLY A 45 9.11 18.24 15.60
N ALA A 46 9.17 18.38 16.92
CA ALA A 46 9.89 19.45 17.59
C ALA A 46 11.06 18.90 18.41
N ALA A 47 12.17 19.61 18.39
CA ALA A 47 13.38 19.23 19.14
C ALA A 47 14.09 20.47 19.67
N VAL A 48 14.84 20.29 20.76
CA VAL A 48 15.77 21.30 21.27
C VAL A 48 16.97 21.37 20.32
N THR A 49 17.21 22.53 19.72
CA THR A 49 18.32 22.78 18.78
C THR A 49 19.51 23.46 19.45
N SER A 50 19.25 24.29 20.46
CA SER A 50 20.29 24.92 21.24
C SER A 50 19.92 25.09 22.71
N VAL A 51 20.94 25.14 23.55
CA VAL A 51 20.84 25.33 24.99
C VAL A 51 21.79 26.44 25.40
N LYS A 52 21.27 27.49 26.02
CA LYS A 52 22.06 28.51 26.70
C LYS A 52 22.10 28.20 28.19
N ILE A 53 23.31 28.13 28.75
CA ILE A 53 23.52 27.83 30.17
C ILE A 53 23.87 29.12 30.89
N ASP A 54 22.94 29.64 31.68
CA ASP A 54 23.16 30.87 32.46
C ASP A 54 23.70 30.55 33.88
N ALA A 55 23.35 29.40 34.45
CA ALA A 55 23.93 28.88 35.68
C ALA A 55 23.86 27.34 35.73
N LEU A 56 24.94 26.68 36.15
CA LEU A 56 25.00 25.24 36.35
C LEU A 56 25.97 24.94 37.50
N GLU A 57 25.45 24.48 38.63
CA GLU A 57 26.24 24.17 39.83
C GLU A 57 25.95 22.73 40.31
N GLY A 58 26.99 22.02 40.72
CA GLY A 58 26.85 20.72 41.38
C GLY A 58 26.35 19.55 40.51
N VAL A 59 26.26 19.72 39.18
CA VAL A 59 25.83 18.68 38.22
C VAL A 59 26.73 18.74 36.97
N GLU A 60 26.97 17.59 36.35
CA GLU A 60 27.75 17.52 35.11
C GLU A 60 26.94 18.04 33.93
N GLU A 61 27.54 18.95 33.16
CA GLU A 61 26.90 19.55 31.99
C GLU A 61 26.51 18.51 30.92
N ALA A 62 27.39 17.54 30.68
CA ALA A 62 27.16 16.49 29.69
C ALA A 62 25.92 15.64 30.01
N GLU A 63 25.67 15.39 31.30
CA GLU A 63 24.49 14.67 31.77
C GLU A 63 23.21 15.47 31.51
N VAL A 64 23.20 16.75 31.89
CA VAL A 64 22.05 17.64 31.67
C VAL A 64 21.73 17.78 30.18
N LEU A 65 22.74 17.97 29.33
CA LEU A 65 22.54 18.06 27.87
C LEU A 65 22.07 16.73 27.27
N ALA A 66 22.53 15.57 27.77
CA ALA A 66 22.04 14.27 27.34
C ALA A 66 20.57 14.06 27.72
N ASN A 67 20.17 14.48 28.92
CA ASN A 67 18.79 14.37 29.39
C ASN A 67 17.85 15.29 28.61
N ILE A 68 18.23 16.55 28.37
CA ILE A 68 17.42 17.52 27.59
C ILE A 68 17.17 17.05 26.16
N LYS A 69 18.10 16.31 25.55
CA LYS A 69 17.90 15.72 24.21
C LYS A 69 16.77 14.69 24.16
N ASN A 70 16.38 14.11 25.29
CA ASN A 70 15.28 13.15 25.39
C ASN A 70 13.93 13.83 25.67
N LEU A 71 13.87 15.16 25.67
CA LEU A 71 12.64 15.92 25.86
C LEU A 71 11.71 15.70 24.66
N ALA A 72 10.50 15.19 24.95
CA ALA A 72 9.47 14.93 23.96
C ALA A 72 8.53 16.15 23.93
N LEU A 73 8.49 16.82 22.77
CA LEU A 73 7.87 18.13 22.62
C LEU A 73 6.91 18.13 21.43
N LYS A 74 5.79 18.83 21.56
CA LYS A 74 5.06 19.38 20.41
C LYS A 74 5.30 20.88 20.36
N SER A 75 5.58 21.40 19.17
CA SER A 75 5.59 22.84 18.90
C SER A 75 4.57 23.15 17.83
N PHE A 76 3.75 24.17 18.08
CA PHE A 76 2.74 24.69 17.15
C PHE A 76 3.20 25.98 16.46
N ALA A 77 4.39 26.49 16.82
CA ALA A 77 4.98 27.67 16.20
C ALA A 77 5.84 27.29 14.99
N ASP A 78 5.79 28.10 13.94
CA ASP A 78 6.68 27.96 12.77
C ASP A 78 8.06 28.60 13.01
N ALA A 79 8.15 29.53 13.97
CA ALA A 79 9.39 30.16 14.39
C ALA A 79 10.02 29.43 15.60
N PRO A 80 11.35 29.54 15.81
CA PRO A 80 11.99 29.03 17.02
C PRO A 80 11.36 29.61 18.29
N VAL A 81 11.13 28.76 19.30
CA VAL A 81 10.54 29.14 20.59
C VAL A 81 11.57 28.95 21.70
N GLU A 82 11.68 29.92 22.60
CA GLU A 82 12.52 29.81 23.80
C GLU A 82 11.72 29.27 24.99
N LEU A 83 12.28 28.26 25.66
CA LEU A 83 11.80 27.73 26.93
C LEU A 83 12.81 28.04 28.03
N LYS A 84 12.35 28.23 29.27
CA LYS A 84 13.23 28.56 30.40
C LYS A 84 13.13 27.51 31.49
N LEU A 85 14.26 27.13 32.07
CA LEU A 85 14.32 26.26 33.24
C LEU A 85 15.11 26.97 34.32
N SER A 86 14.50 27.19 35.49
CA SER A 86 15.14 27.81 36.65
C SER A 86 14.80 27.01 37.90
N ALA A 87 15.78 26.28 38.43
CA ALA A 87 15.60 25.40 39.58
C ALA A 87 16.71 25.57 40.63
N LYS A 88 16.37 25.25 41.89
CA LYS A 88 17.29 25.22 43.04
C LYS A 88 16.94 24.06 43.94
N ASP A 89 17.94 23.34 44.39
CA ASP A 89 17.83 22.19 45.31
C ASP A 89 16.90 21.05 44.84
N GLY A 90 17.33 19.80 44.98
CA GLY A 90 16.48 18.63 44.74
C GLY A 90 16.38 18.19 43.28
N VAL A 91 15.36 17.37 42.99
CA VAL A 91 15.18 16.73 41.68
C VAL A 91 14.49 17.70 40.73
N VAL A 92 15.12 17.94 39.59
CA VAL A 92 14.59 18.78 38.50
C VAL A 92 14.10 17.88 37.37
N THR A 93 12.89 18.14 36.91
CA THR A 93 12.21 17.38 35.85
C THR A 93 11.73 18.30 34.73
N ALA A 94 11.26 17.72 33.62
CA ALA A 94 10.70 18.50 32.52
C ALA A 94 9.45 19.31 32.89
N ARG A 95 8.75 18.96 33.99
CA ARG A 95 7.65 19.79 34.55
C ARG A 95 8.10 21.18 34.98
N ASP A 96 9.38 21.33 35.33
CA ASP A 96 9.92 22.59 35.86
C ASP A 96 10.30 23.57 34.73
N ILE A 97 10.12 23.18 33.46
CA ILE A 97 10.37 24.02 32.30
C ILE A 97 9.17 24.97 32.09
N GLU A 98 9.44 26.27 32.12
CA GLU A 98 8.52 27.33 31.76
C GLU A 98 8.37 27.39 30.23
N HIS A 99 7.13 27.23 29.75
CA HIS A 99 6.80 27.28 28.34
C HIS A 99 5.48 28.02 28.08
N GLY A 100 5.34 28.59 26.88
CA GLY A 100 4.10 29.21 26.42
C GLY A 100 3.08 28.18 25.91
N SER A 101 1.92 28.67 25.45
CA SER A 101 0.87 27.84 24.83
C SER A 101 1.27 27.23 23.49
N GLU A 102 2.36 27.69 22.88
CA GLU A 102 2.87 27.20 21.60
C GLU A 102 3.66 25.90 21.72
N VAL A 103 3.98 25.46 22.94
CA VAL A 103 4.75 24.24 23.19
C VAL A 103 4.03 23.36 24.23
N GLU A 104 4.02 22.05 24.00
CA GLU A 104 3.50 21.04 24.92
C GLU A 104 4.62 20.04 25.24
N ILE A 105 4.91 19.85 26.52
CA ILE A 105 5.86 18.84 27.01
C ILE A 105 5.10 17.52 27.22
N VAL A 106 5.49 16.50 26.46
CA VAL A 106 4.80 15.20 26.42
C VAL A 106 5.32 14.23 27.48
N ASN A 107 6.57 14.37 27.91
CA ASN A 107 7.18 13.57 28.97
C ASN A 107 7.57 14.44 30.19
N PRO A 108 6.59 14.99 30.92
CA PRO A 108 6.84 15.91 32.04
C PRO A 108 7.72 15.29 33.14
N ASP A 109 7.63 13.98 33.36
CA ASP A 109 8.42 13.25 34.37
C ASP A 109 9.87 12.97 33.98
N LEU A 110 10.31 13.41 32.80
CA LEU A 110 11.70 13.26 32.37
C LEU A 110 12.64 13.92 33.38
N HIS A 111 13.55 13.14 33.93
CA HIS A 111 14.60 13.62 34.81
C HIS A 111 15.59 14.49 34.03
N ILE A 112 15.88 15.70 34.53
CA ILE A 112 16.87 16.59 33.92
C ILE A 112 18.15 16.62 34.74
N ALA A 113 18.04 16.84 36.05
CA ALA A 113 19.19 16.98 36.96
C ALA A 113 18.78 16.73 38.42
N THR A 114 19.75 16.38 39.27
CA THR A 114 19.59 16.37 40.74
C THR A 114 20.53 17.39 41.37
N LEU A 115 19.97 18.44 41.97
CA LEU A 115 20.73 19.55 42.56
C LEU A 115 21.01 19.31 44.05
N GLY A 116 22.29 19.46 44.42
CA GLY A 116 22.72 19.50 45.82
C GLY A 116 22.25 20.77 46.53
N LYS A 117 22.39 20.80 47.86
CA LYS A 117 21.95 21.94 48.68
C LYS A 117 22.75 23.21 48.34
N GLY A 118 22.05 24.27 47.95
CA GLY A 118 22.59 25.55 47.50
C GLY A 118 22.86 25.64 46.00
N ALA A 119 22.77 24.53 45.26
CA ALA A 119 23.08 24.48 43.83
C ALA A 119 21.93 25.02 42.97
N ARG A 120 22.29 25.62 41.83
CA ARG A 120 21.35 26.26 40.90
C ARG A 120 21.51 25.74 39.48
N LEU A 121 20.38 25.68 38.76
CA LEU A 121 20.32 25.38 37.34
C LEU A 121 19.44 26.41 36.64
N ASN A 122 20.03 27.20 35.74
CA ASN A 122 19.33 28.14 34.88
C ASN A 122 19.70 27.88 33.41
N LEU A 123 18.72 27.48 32.62
CA LEU A 123 18.87 27.19 31.19
C LEU A 123 17.82 27.93 30.37
N THR A 124 18.21 28.33 29.16
CA THR A 124 17.28 28.71 28.10
C THR A 124 17.41 27.70 26.96
N LEU A 125 16.32 27.05 26.58
CA LEU A 125 16.27 26.05 25.51
C LEU A 125 15.62 26.67 24.27
N THR A 126 16.22 26.49 23.11
CA THR A 126 15.60 26.85 21.83
C THR A 126 14.99 25.60 21.21
N VAL A 127 13.69 25.64 20.92
CA VAL A 127 12.94 24.56 20.30
C VAL A 127 12.55 24.99 18.89
N GLU A 128 12.84 24.12 17.93
CA GLU A 128 12.46 24.32 16.54
C GLU A 128 11.64 23.14 16.04
N ARG A 129 10.95 23.33 14.91
CA ARG A 129 10.31 22.26 14.15
C ARG A 129 11.21 21.83 13.01
N GLY A 130 11.19 20.54 12.71
CA GLY A 130 12.01 20.00 11.64
C GLY A 130 11.66 18.55 11.31
N VAL A 131 12.49 17.95 10.47
CA VAL A 131 12.41 16.54 10.07
C VAL A 131 13.79 15.89 10.21
N GLY A 132 13.79 14.61 10.58
CA GLY A 132 15.01 13.81 10.68
C GLY A 132 15.95 14.22 11.80
N TYR A 133 17.24 13.91 11.60
CA TYR A 133 18.31 14.13 12.58
C TYR A 133 19.31 15.18 12.08
N HIS A 134 19.61 16.15 12.92
CA HIS A 134 20.57 17.22 12.64
C HIS A 134 21.72 17.14 13.63
N LEU A 135 22.94 17.02 13.12
CA LEU A 135 24.17 17.06 13.91
C LEU A 135 24.45 18.50 14.34
N ALA A 136 24.90 18.67 15.57
CA ALA A 136 25.34 19.96 16.07
C ALA A 136 26.52 20.47 15.23
N ASP A 137 26.38 21.69 14.72
CA ASP A 137 27.47 22.42 14.10
C ASP A 137 28.19 23.21 15.20
N GLU A 138 29.29 22.67 15.71
CA GLU A 138 30.06 23.29 16.79
C GLU A 138 30.53 24.71 16.43
N SER A 139 30.70 25.02 15.14
CA SER A 139 31.10 26.36 14.68
C SER A 139 30.05 27.45 14.91
N LYS A 140 28.80 27.06 15.15
CA LYS A 140 27.68 27.97 15.47
C LYS A 140 27.51 28.25 16.96
N SER A 141 28.30 27.61 17.82
CA SER A 141 28.27 27.87 19.27
C SER A 141 28.95 29.21 19.58
N LYS A 142 28.18 30.19 20.07
CA LYS A 142 28.66 31.54 20.44
C LYS A 142 27.94 32.06 21.68
N ASP A 143 28.62 32.90 22.46
CA ASP A 143 28.05 33.65 23.59
C ASP A 143 27.20 32.82 24.59
N GLY A 144 27.70 31.64 24.97
CA GLY A 144 27.04 30.76 25.94
C GLY A 144 25.89 29.91 25.38
N LEU A 145 25.53 30.10 24.09
CA LEU A 145 24.59 29.25 23.36
C LEU A 145 25.33 28.04 22.77
N LYS A 146 24.94 26.84 23.18
CA LYS A 146 25.48 25.57 22.69
C LYS A 146 24.48 24.92 21.73
N VAL A 147 24.92 24.64 20.52
CA VAL A 147 24.11 23.87 19.57
C VAL A 147 24.18 22.40 19.95
N VAL A 148 23.03 21.73 19.99
CA VAL A 148 22.92 20.31 20.33
C VAL A 148 22.39 19.52 19.15
N ASN A 149 22.68 18.22 19.11
CA ASN A 149 22.07 17.34 18.11
C ASN A 149 20.56 17.32 18.32
N ALA A 150 19.80 17.55 17.26
CA ALA A 150 18.35 17.61 17.29
C ALA A 150 17.75 16.43 16.53
N SER A 151 16.92 15.63 17.21
CA SER A 151 16.12 14.58 16.60
C SER A 151 14.68 15.03 16.53
N PHE A 152 14.24 15.46 15.35
CA PHE A 152 12.87 15.93 15.15
C PHE A 152 11.88 14.79 14.92
N THR A 153 12.35 13.58 14.62
CA THR A 153 11.46 12.44 14.40
C THR A 153 10.80 11.99 15.71
N PRO A 154 9.45 11.86 15.74
CA PRO A 154 8.75 11.29 16.89
C PRO A 154 8.87 9.76 16.93
N ILE A 155 9.48 9.14 15.92
CA ILE A 155 9.62 7.69 15.79
C ILE A 155 10.96 7.25 16.37
N VAL A 156 10.89 6.41 17.41
CA VAL A 156 12.08 5.88 18.10
C VAL A 156 12.63 4.67 17.37
N LYS A 157 11.73 3.78 16.92
CA LYS A 157 12.10 2.51 16.31
C LYS A 157 10.97 1.99 15.44
N VAL A 158 11.33 1.31 14.35
CA VAL A 158 10.40 0.54 13.54
C VAL A 158 11.02 -0.80 13.20
N ASN A 159 10.37 -1.90 13.57
CA ASN A 159 10.69 -3.23 13.07
C ASN A 159 9.68 -3.63 12.00
N ARG A 160 10.15 -4.44 11.04
CA ARG A 160 9.28 -5.07 10.05
C ARG A 160 9.59 -6.55 9.96
N LYS A 161 8.55 -7.36 9.79
CA LYS A 161 8.64 -8.80 9.54
C LYS A 161 7.68 -9.18 8.42
N ILE A 162 8.13 -10.06 7.53
CA ILE A 162 7.34 -10.56 6.41
C ILE A 162 7.23 -12.07 6.56
N GLU A 163 6.00 -12.57 6.54
CA GLU A 163 5.68 -13.99 6.67
C GLU A 163 4.78 -14.44 5.51
N PRO A 164 4.80 -15.72 5.11
CA PRO A 164 3.78 -16.24 4.20
C PRO A 164 2.38 -16.19 4.84
N ALA A 165 1.41 -15.67 4.10
CA ALA A 165 -0.01 -15.67 4.46
C ALA A 165 -0.76 -16.75 3.67
N ARG A 166 -1.73 -17.38 4.33
CA ARG A 166 -2.62 -18.37 3.69
C ARG A 166 -3.99 -17.77 3.42
N VAL A 167 -4.47 -17.90 2.19
CA VAL A 167 -5.84 -17.55 1.79
C VAL A 167 -6.48 -18.80 1.20
N GLY A 168 -7.42 -19.40 1.93
CA GLY A 168 -8.02 -20.68 1.55
C GLY A 168 -6.97 -21.78 1.42
N LYS A 169 -6.73 -22.23 0.18
CA LYS A 169 -5.72 -23.25 -0.15
C LYS A 169 -4.38 -22.68 -0.64
N SER A 170 -4.29 -21.39 -0.96
CA SER A 170 -3.06 -20.76 -1.48
C SER A 170 -2.20 -20.17 -0.36
N LEU A 171 -0.88 -20.28 -0.50
CA LEU A 171 0.15 -19.68 0.35
C LEU A 171 0.92 -18.56 -0.38
N ASP A 172 0.41 -18.08 -1.51
CA ASP A 172 1.10 -17.14 -2.40
C ASP A 172 0.91 -15.68 -1.98
N TYR A 173 0.59 -15.45 -0.72
CA TYR A 173 0.36 -14.11 -0.16
C TYR A 173 1.43 -13.81 0.90
N ASP A 174 1.74 -12.53 1.07
CA ASP A 174 2.55 -12.01 2.15
C ASP A 174 1.65 -11.54 3.30
N ARG A 175 2.16 -11.68 4.53
CA ARG A 175 1.73 -10.97 5.73
C ARG A 175 2.86 -10.02 6.11
N LEU A 176 2.56 -8.73 6.22
CA LEU A 176 3.50 -7.73 6.73
C LEU A 176 3.12 -7.39 8.18
N ILE A 177 4.09 -7.50 9.08
CA ILE A 177 3.97 -7.08 10.48
C ILE A 177 4.92 -5.90 10.69
N LEU A 178 4.39 -4.79 11.19
CA LEU A 178 5.13 -3.59 11.56
C LEU A 178 4.99 -3.36 13.06
N GLU A 179 6.11 -3.24 13.76
CA GLU A 179 6.16 -2.83 15.15
C GLU A 179 6.72 -1.41 15.18
N VAL A 180 5.97 -0.45 15.74
CA VAL A 180 6.31 0.98 15.74
C VAL A 180 6.39 1.47 17.16
N TRP A 181 7.53 2.06 17.53
CA TRP A 181 7.74 2.76 18.79
C TRP A 181 7.86 4.26 18.54
N THR A 182 7.12 5.05 19.31
CA THR A 182 7.16 6.51 19.27
C THR A 182 7.60 7.06 20.62
N ASN A 183 8.01 8.33 20.65
CA ASN A 183 8.36 9.04 21.89
C ASN A 183 7.11 9.60 22.62
N GLY A 184 5.90 9.26 22.16
CA GLY A 184 4.62 9.73 22.71
C GLY A 184 4.11 11.05 22.12
N VAL A 185 4.94 11.80 21.40
CA VAL A 185 4.51 13.03 20.69
C VAL A 185 3.45 12.70 19.64
N LEU A 186 3.65 11.58 18.94
CA LEU A 186 2.78 11.04 17.92
C LEU A 186 2.39 9.62 18.32
N SER A 187 1.11 9.25 18.20
CA SER A 187 0.71 7.86 18.45
C SER A 187 1.20 6.95 17.31
N PRO A 188 1.48 5.66 17.57
CA PRO A 188 1.85 4.70 16.51
C PRO A 188 0.83 4.63 15.37
N GLU A 189 -0.46 4.75 15.68
CA GLU A 189 -1.54 4.72 14.70
C GLU A 189 -1.48 5.94 13.77
N GLU A 190 -1.36 7.12 14.36
CA GLU A 190 -1.26 8.36 13.61
C GLU A 190 0.02 8.41 12.77
N ALA A 191 1.13 7.88 13.29
CA ALA A 191 2.37 7.73 12.54
C ALA A 191 2.20 6.89 11.26
N ILE A 192 1.52 5.74 11.36
CA ILE A 192 1.24 4.89 10.19
C ILE A 192 0.36 5.65 9.18
N ARG A 193 -0.72 6.29 9.64
CA ARG A 193 -1.63 7.06 8.76
C ARG A 193 -0.90 8.21 8.07
N GLN A 194 -0.16 9.02 8.81
CA GLN A 194 0.63 10.12 8.25
C GLN A 194 1.67 9.61 7.24
N SER A 195 2.37 8.52 7.55
CA SER A 195 3.33 7.92 6.61
C SER A 195 2.68 7.42 5.32
N ALA A 196 1.49 6.81 5.42
CA ALA A 196 0.71 6.36 4.28
C ALA A 196 0.23 7.54 3.43
N GLN A 197 -0.26 8.60 4.07
CA GLN A 197 -0.67 9.82 3.37
C GLN A 197 0.50 10.46 2.61
N LEU A 198 1.67 10.57 3.23
CA LEU A 198 2.87 11.09 2.57
C LEU A 198 3.23 10.30 1.31
N VAL A 199 3.12 8.97 1.31
CA VAL A 199 3.34 8.18 0.09
C VAL A 199 2.31 8.52 -0.99
N LYS A 200 1.03 8.63 -0.62
CA LYS A 200 -0.03 8.95 -1.56
C LYS A 200 0.17 10.30 -2.22
N ASP A 201 0.48 11.33 -1.42
CA ASP A 201 0.75 12.69 -1.91
C ASP A 201 1.90 12.69 -2.93
N GLN A 202 2.95 11.91 -2.67
CA GLN A 202 4.07 11.76 -3.60
C GLN A 202 3.67 11.03 -4.88
N MET A 203 2.83 9.99 -4.79
CA MET A 203 2.37 9.26 -5.97
C MET A 203 1.40 10.07 -6.83
N ASP A 204 0.61 10.98 -6.25
CA ASP A 204 -0.30 11.85 -7.02
C ASP A 204 0.46 12.67 -8.06
N SER A 205 1.70 13.05 -7.77
CA SER A 205 2.57 13.75 -8.72
C SER A 205 2.94 12.94 -9.96
N PHE A 206 3.06 11.62 -9.83
CA PHE A 206 3.34 10.71 -10.95
C PHE A 206 2.07 10.36 -11.73
N ILE A 207 0.89 10.48 -11.10
CA ILE A 207 -0.39 10.23 -11.76
C ILE A 207 -0.87 11.45 -12.54
N ASN A 208 -0.77 12.63 -11.92
CA ASN A 208 -1.23 13.91 -12.49
C ASN A 208 -0.07 14.94 -12.49
N PRO A 209 0.95 14.75 -13.35
CA PRO A 209 2.14 15.59 -13.36
C PRO A 209 1.87 17.06 -13.71
N ALA A 210 0.75 17.36 -14.39
CA ALA A 210 0.36 18.73 -14.74
C ALA A 210 -0.17 19.53 -13.54
N ASP A 211 -0.74 18.86 -12.54
CA ASP A 211 -1.41 19.50 -11.40
C ASP A 211 -0.50 19.58 -10.16
N SER A 212 0.52 18.72 -10.09
CA SER A 212 1.46 18.68 -8.97
C SER A 212 2.56 19.75 -9.10
N LYS A 213 2.63 20.62 -8.09
CA LYS A 213 3.73 21.59 -7.96
C LYS A 213 4.91 21.05 -7.17
N ASN A 214 4.72 20.00 -6.35
CA ASN A 214 5.76 19.47 -5.48
C ASN A 214 5.50 18.00 -5.06
N PRO A 215 6.26 17.01 -5.57
CA PRO A 215 7.32 17.16 -6.57
C PRO A 215 6.73 17.47 -7.95
N SER A 216 7.51 18.16 -8.78
CA SER A 216 7.22 18.25 -10.21
C SER A 216 7.79 17.02 -10.91
N VAL A 217 6.99 16.37 -11.75
CA VAL A 217 7.44 15.21 -12.53
C VAL A 217 7.58 15.63 -13.99
N LYS A 218 8.83 15.64 -14.48
CA LYS A 218 9.15 15.92 -15.88
C LYS A 218 9.26 14.62 -16.65
N HIS A 219 8.57 14.56 -17.79
CA HIS A 219 8.66 13.45 -18.73
C HIS A 219 9.46 13.88 -19.96
N GLU A 220 10.57 13.18 -20.21
CA GLU A 220 11.36 13.30 -21.43
C GLU A 220 11.27 11.98 -22.21
N SER A 221 10.62 12.01 -23.37
CA SER A 221 10.57 10.85 -24.28
C SER A 221 11.61 11.03 -25.38
N LYS A 222 12.50 10.04 -25.54
CA LYS A 222 13.44 9.99 -26.68
C LYS A 222 12.95 9.06 -27.79
N ASP A 223 12.03 8.14 -27.48
CA ASP A 223 11.45 7.17 -28.40
C ASP A 223 10.04 6.78 -27.90
N LYS A 224 9.20 6.23 -28.78
CA LYS A 224 7.84 5.76 -28.46
C LYS A 224 7.83 4.72 -27.32
N ASN A 225 8.88 3.91 -27.25
CA ASN A 225 9.00 2.79 -26.31
C ASN A 225 9.93 3.11 -25.12
N TYR A 226 10.42 4.34 -24.99
CA TYR A 226 11.33 4.73 -23.92
C TYR A 226 11.06 6.15 -23.39
N GLY A 227 10.94 6.27 -22.07
CA GLY A 227 10.74 7.53 -21.38
C GLY A 227 11.60 7.66 -20.13
N VAL A 228 12.00 8.89 -19.83
CA VAL A 228 12.69 9.28 -18.60
C VAL A 228 11.77 10.18 -17.77
N PHE A 229 11.53 9.79 -16.53
CA PHE A 229 10.68 10.52 -15.58
C PHE A 229 11.54 11.05 -14.45
N THR A 230 11.61 12.38 -14.32
CA THR A 230 12.40 13.03 -13.27
C THR A 230 11.46 13.71 -12.28
N ALA A 231 11.45 13.24 -11.04
CA ALA A 231 10.71 13.83 -9.93
C ALA A 231 11.63 14.69 -9.05
N ASP A 232 11.31 15.99 -8.95
CA ASP A 232 12.08 16.99 -8.21
C ASP A 232 11.15 18.11 -7.69
N PRO A 233 11.25 18.54 -6.42
CA PRO A 233 12.07 17.97 -5.33
C PRO A 233 11.33 16.89 -4.53
N LEU A 234 12.04 15.82 -4.15
CA LEU A 234 11.54 14.79 -3.24
C LEU A 234 12.12 14.96 -1.84
N ASP A 235 11.39 14.51 -0.82
CA ASP A 235 11.94 14.47 0.54
C ASP A 235 13.17 13.56 0.61
N LYS A 236 14.09 13.89 1.52
CA LYS A 236 15.34 13.15 1.65
C LYS A 236 15.09 11.67 1.98
N GLY A 237 15.70 10.77 1.21
CA GLY A 237 15.53 9.32 1.29
C GLY A 237 14.37 8.78 0.45
N TYR A 238 13.53 9.63 -0.16
CA TYR A 238 12.40 9.18 -0.98
C TYR A 238 12.87 8.73 -2.35
N GLY A 239 13.94 9.30 -2.91
CA GLY A 239 14.38 8.95 -4.26
C GLY A 239 14.67 7.46 -4.41
N THR A 240 15.49 6.90 -3.53
CA THR A 240 15.79 5.45 -3.54
C THR A 240 14.57 4.61 -3.14
N THR A 241 13.74 5.10 -2.23
CA THR A 241 12.60 4.33 -1.70
C THR A 241 11.50 4.17 -2.74
N LEU A 242 11.08 5.28 -3.34
CA LEU A 242 10.07 5.30 -4.40
C LEU A 242 10.62 4.67 -5.70
N GLY A 243 11.88 4.94 -6.05
CA GLY A 243 12.50 4.36 -7.25
C GLY A 243 12.53 2.83 -7.23
N ASN A 244 12.88 2.22 -6.09
CA ASN A 244 12.84 0.76 -5.93
C ASN A 244 11.41 0.21 -5.97
N ALA A 245 10.45 0.91 -5.34
CA ALA A 245 9.06 0.49 -5.30
C ALA A 245 8.40 0.52 -6.69
N LEU A 246 8.51 1.65 -7.39
CA LEU A 246 7.99 1.83 -8.74
C LEU A 246 8.64 0.85 -9.71
N ARG A 247 9.97 0.68 -9.66
CA ARG A 247 10.68 -0.31 -10.49
C ARG A 247 10.11 -1.71 -10.31
N ARG A 248 9.79 -2.11 -9.08
CA ARG A 248 9.25 -3.44 -8.81
C ARG A 248 7.86 -3.60 -9.38
N ILE A 249 6.97 -2.64 -9.11
CA ILE A 249 5.57 -2.67 -9.57
C ILE A 249 5.51 -2.64 -11.10
N LEU A 250 6.31 -1.79 -11.73
CA LEU A 250 6.41 -1.71 -13.20
C LEU A 250 6.77 -3.06 -13.83
N LEU A 251 7.65 -3.83 -13.21
CA LEU A 251 8.08 -5.13 -13.73
C LEU A 251 7.14 -6.28 -13.36
N SER A 252 6.44 -6.22 -12.23
CA SER A 252 5.67 -7.35 -11.69
C SER A 252 4.16 -7.27 -11.87
N SER A 253 3.60 -6.06 -11.90
CA SER A 253 2.17 -5.86 -11.61
C SER A 253 1.43 -5.07 -12.68
N ILE A 254 2.13 -4.60 -13.71
CA ILE A 254 1.49 -4.02 -14.90
C ILE A 254 0.93 -5.17 -15.74
N GLY A 255 -0.38 -5.12 -15.97
CA GLY A 255 -1.07 -6.10 -16.79
C GLY A 255 -0.82 -5.91 -18.27
N GLY A 256 -0.84 -7.02 -19.00
CA GLY A 256 -0.75 -7.04 -20.45
C GLY A 256 -1.31 -8.33 -21.02
N ALA A 257 -1.05 -8.58 -22.30
CA ALA A 257 -1.49 -9.77 -23.01
C ALA A 257 -0.29 -10.56 -23.51
N ALA A 258 -0.40 -11.89 -23.47
CA ALA A 258 0.63 -12.79 -23.96
C ALA A 258 0.00 -14.04 -24.57
N ILE A 259 0.76 -14.70 -25.44
CA ILE A 259 0.38 -15.99 -26.03
C ILE A 259 0.67 -17.07 -24.99
N THR A 260 -0.34 -17.82 -24.58
CA THR A 260 -0.23 -18.87 -23.54
C THR A 260 -0.09 -20.25 -24.14
N THR A 261 -0.76 -20.50 -25.26
CA THR A 261 -0.69 -21.79 -25.94
C THR A 261 -0.63 -21.61 -27.45
N VAL A 262 0.00 -22.58 -28.10
CA VAL A 262 0.17 -22.64 -29.54
C VAL A 262 -0.20 -24.04 -30.01
N LYS A 263 -1.00 -24.13 -31.09
CA LYS A 263 -1.30 -25.40 -31.74
C LYS A 263 -0.83 -25.35 -33.18
N ILE A 264 0.16 -26.17 -33.51
CA ILE A 264 0.77 -26.25 -34.84
C ILE A 264 0.29 -27.52 -35.52
N GLU A 265 -0.21 -27.41 -36.75
CA GLU A 265 -0.68 -28.58 -37.50
C GLU A 265 0.48 -29.52 -37.85
N GLY A 266 0.34 -30.81 -37.52
CA GLY A 266 1.37 -31.83 -37.79
C GLY A 266 2.49 -31.91 -36.75
N VAL A 267 2.38 -31.18 -35.64
CA VAL A 267 3.36 -31.19 -34.54
C VAL A 267 2.71 -31.74 -33.27
N ASP A 268 3.30 -32.82 -32.74
CA ASP A 268 2.82 -33.44 -31.49
C ASP A 268 3.54 -32.91 -30.24
N HIS A 269 4.79 -32.45 -30.37
CA HIS A 269 5.62 -31.98 -29.27
C HIS A 269 6.62 -30.90 -29.73
N GLU A 270 7.16 -30.13 -28.78
CA GLU A 270 8.05 -28.98 -29.01
C GLU A 270 9.41 -29.31 -29.64
N PHE A 271 9.90 -30.55 -29.50
CA PHE A 271 11.21 -30.97 -30.04
C PHE A 271 11.17 -31.50 -31.48
N SER A 272 10.08 -31.29 -32.21
CA SER A 272 9.96 -31.78 -33.59
C SER A 272 10.45 -30.75 -34.61
N THR A 273 10.65 -31.23 -35.84
CA THR A 273 10.95 -30.41 -37.00
C THR A 273 9.80 -30.52 -38.01
N ILE A 274 9.49 -29.43 -38.70
CA ILE A 274 8.45 -29.41 -39.74
C ILE A 274 9.14 -29.48 -41.10
N ASP A 275 8.78 -30.47 -41.92
CA ASP A 275 9.39 -30.65 -43.24
C ASP A 275 9.13 -29.43 -44.13
N GLY A 276 10.19 -28.96 -44.80
CA GLY A 276 10.14 -27.77 -45.65
C GLY A 276 10.16 -26.43 -44.92
N ILE A 277 10.27 -26.37 -43.59
CA ILE A 277 10.47 -25.13 -42.83
C ILE A 277 11.93 -25.06 -42.35
N LYS A 278 12.52 -23.86 -42.39
CA LYS A 278 13.94 -23.66 -42.05
C LYS A 278 14.19 -23.72 -40.54
N GLU A 279 13.32 -23.11 -39.75
CA GLU A 279 13.33 -23.10 -38.29
C GLU A 279 12.74 -24.40 -37.72
N ASP A 280 13.23 -24.82 -36.55
CA ASP A 280 12.58 -25.89 -35.78
C ASP A 280 11.42 -25.35 -34.93
N VAL A 281 10.65 -26.25 -34.29
CA VAL A 281 9.50 -25.83 -33.49
C VAL A 281 9.90 -25.00 -32.27
N LEU A 282 11.09 -25.22 -31.68
CA LEU A 282 11.58 -24.43 -30.55
C LEU A 282 11.92 -23.00 -30.96
N ASP A 283 12.56 -22.83 -32.11
CA ASP A 283 12.87 -21.53 -32.71
C ASP A 283 11.58 -20.76 -33.02
N ILE A 284 10.58 -21.44 -33.61
CA ILE A 284 9.25 -20.86 -33.86
C ILE A 284 8.61 -20.43 -32.54
N ILE A 285 8.60 -21.28 -31.51
CA ILE A 285 8.06 -20.94 -30.18
C ILE A 285 8.82 -19.75 -29.57
N ALA A 286 10.13 -19.69 -29.69
CA ALA A 286 10.94 -18.57 -29.19
C ALA A 286 10.60 -17.26 -29.91
N ASN A 287 10.43 -17.29 -31.24
CA ASN A 287 9.99 -16.14 -32.01
C ASN A 287 8.58 -15.69 -31.60
N ILE A 288 7.65 -16.63 -31.39
CA ILE A 288 6.28 -16.36 -30.92
C ILE A 288 6.28 -15.70 -29.54
N LYS A 289 7.13 -16.15 -28.60
CA LYS A 289 7.25 -15.54 -27.26
C LYS A 289 7.66 -14.06 -27.29
N THR A 290 8.32 -13.62 -28.36
CA THR A 290 8.75 -12.20 -28.52
C THR A 290 7.73 -11.31 -29.24
N LEU A 291 6.58 -11.86 -29.66
CA LEU A 291 5.48 -11.08 -30.22
C LEU A 291 4.90 -10.12 -29.19
N ALA A 292 4.78 -8.84 -29.57
CA ALA A 292 4.15 -7.82 -28.77
C ALA A 292 2.67 -7.74 -29.13
N VAL A 293 1.83 -8.39 -28.32
CA VAL A 293 0.39 -8.49 -28.54
C VAL A 293 -0.34 -7.63 -27.50
N LYS A 294 -1.35 -6.89 -27.95
CA LYS A 294 -2.27 -6.15 -27.08
C LYS A 294 -3.67 -6.71 -27.27
N SER A 295 -4.29 -7.16 -26.19
CA SER A 295 -5.70 -7.59 -26.19
C SER A 295 -6.55 -6.52 -25.51
N HIS A 296 -7.68 -6.16 -26.11
CA HIS A 296 -8.70 -5.31 -25.50
C HIS A 296 -9.73 -6.13 -24.73
N SER A 297 -9.84 -7.43 -25.03
CA SER A 297 -10.80 -8.36 -24.42
C SER A 297 -10.28 -9.01 -23.14
N ASP A 298 -11.17 -9.21 -22.16
CA ASP A 298 -10.86 -9.92 -20.92
C ASP A 298 -11.04 -11.44 -21.05
N SER A 299 -11.64 -11.90 -22.14
CA SER A 299 -11.74 -13.32 -22.48
C SER A 299 -10.51 -13.80 -23.26
N ILE A 300 -10.37 -15.13 -23.31
CA ILE A 300 -9.39 -15.81 -24.14
C ILE A 300 -9.70 -15.52 -25.62
N VAL A 301 -8.73 -15.05 -26.38
CA VAL A 301 -8.87 -14.78 -27.82
C VAL A 301 -7.99 -15.75 -28.62
N GLU A 302 -8.53 -16.30 -29.71
CA GLU A 302 -7.79 -17.13 -30.65
C GLU A 302 -7.34 -16.31 -31.86
N MET A 303 -6.09 -16.53 -32.31
CA MET A 303 -5.59 -16.02 -33.58
C MET A 303 -5.12 -17.17 -34.45
N THR A 304 -5.07 -16.98 -35.77
CA THR A 304 -4.63 -18.03 -36.69
C THR A 304 -3.62 -17.51 -37.72
N LEU A 305 -2.71 -18.38 -38.14
CA LEU A 305 -1.74 -18.10 -39.19
C LEU A 305 -1.79 -19.25 -40.18
N SER A 306 -1.89 -18.92 -41.47
CA SER A 306 -1.84 -19.90 -42.55
C SER A 306 -0.94 -19.40 -43.66
N ALA A 307 0.19 -20.08 -43.87
CA ALA A 307 1.16 -19.78 -44.90
C ALA A 307 1.44 -21.02 -45.77
N LYS A 308 1.69 -20.80 -47.06
CA LYS A 308 1.93 -21.85 -48.05
C LYS A 308 2.97 -21.39 -49.06
N ASP A 309 3.69 -22.38 -49.62
CA ASP A 309 4.76 -22.17 -50.59
C ASP A 309 5.92 -21.32 -50.04
N GLU A 310 6.87 -20.97 -50.89
CA GLU A 310 8.12 -20.30 -50.49
C GLU A 310 7.83 -18.85 -50.08
N CYS A 311 7.90 -18.56 -48.76
CA CYS A 311 7.73 -17.23 -48.21
C CYS A 311 8.40 -17.04 -46.85
N GLU A 312 8.69 -15.79 -46.51
CA GLU A 312 9.03 -15.37 -45.14
C GLU A 312 7.72 -15.03 -44.43
N VAL A 313 7.48 -15.68 -43.29
CA VAL A 313 6.27 -15.51 -42.49
C VAL A 313 6.55 -14.55 -41.36
N THR A 314 5.80 -13.47 -41.33
CA THR A 314 5.93 -12.40 -40.35
C THR A 314 4.70 -12.32 -39.46
N ALA A 315 4.81 -11.57 -38.36
CA ALA A 315 3.70 -11.33 -37.46
C ALA A 315 2.50 -10.63 -38.13
N GLY A 316 2.74 -9.89 -39.22
CA GLY A 316 1.69 -9.23 -40.01
C GLY A 316 0.82 -10.21 -40.81
N ASP A 317 1.25 -11.46 -40.98
CA ASP A 317 0.49 -12.50 -41.68
C ASP A 317 -0.51 -13.23 -40.76
N ILE A 318 -0.50 -12.93 -39.47
CA ILE A 318 -1.42 -13.49 -38.48
C ILE A 318 -2.81 -12.85 -38.67
N GLN A 319 -3.82 -13.71 -38.81
CA GLN A 319 -5.23 -13.36 -38.81
C GLN A 319 -5.73 -13.28 -37.38
N HIS A 320 -6.26 -12.13 -37.00
CA HIS A 320 -6.79 -11.84 -35.68
C HIS A 320 -8.06 -10.99 -35.79
N ASP A 321 -8.89 -11.03 -34.75
CA ASP A 321 -10.08 -10.19 -34.65
C ASP A 321 -9.72 -8.76 -34.20
N ASP A 322 -10.69 -7.84 -34.26
CA ASP A 322 -10.52 -6.43 -33.86
C ASP A 322 -10.20 -6.26 -32.35
N GLU A 323 -10.38 -7.32 -31.55
CA GLU A 323 -10.07 -7.32 -30.11
C GLU A 323 -8.57 -7.42 -29.82
N VAL A 324 -7.74 -7.78 -30.82
CA VAL A 324 -6.30 -7.97 -30.66
C VAL A 324 -5.53 -7.10 -31.64
N GLU A 325 -4.43 -6.53 -31.18
CA GLU A 325 -3.50 -5.73 -31.99
C GLU A 325 -2.09 -6.31 -31.88
N ILE A 326 -1.44 -6.50 -33.04
CA ILE A 326 -0.03 -6.89 -33.13
C ILE A 326 0.81 -5.62 -33.32
N ILE A 327 1.66 -5.31 -32.33
CA ILE A 327 2.42 -4.06 -32.30
C ILE A 327 3.68 -4.13 -33.17
N ASN A 328 4.27 -5.32 -33.34
CA ASN A 328 5.48 -5.56 -34.14
C ASN A 328 5.19 -6.41 -35.40
N PRO A 329 4.41 -5.92 -36.39
CA PRO A 329 3.99 -6.72 -37.54
C PRO A 329 5.14 -7.21 -38.44
N LYS A 330 6.31 -6.55 -38.40
CA LYS A 330 7.50 -6.95 -39.17
C LYS A 330 8.34 -8.03 -38.48
N HIS A 331 7.88 -8.56 -37.35
CA HIS A 331 8.61 -9.56 -36.58
C HIS A 331 8.62 -10.89 -37.34
N HIS A 332 9.80 -11.48 -37.50
CA HIS A 332 9.99 -12.75 -38.20
C HIS A 332 9.50 -13.92 -37.35
N LEU A 333 8.76 -14.85 -37.96
CA LEU A 333 8.28 -16.07 -37.30
C LEU A 333 8.96 -17.32 -37.86
N ALA A 334 8.93 -17.49 -39.18
CA ALA A 334 9.49 -18.65 -39.86
C ALA A 334 9.75 -18.38 -41.35
N THR A 335 10.62 -19.17 -41.98
CA THR A 335 10.84 -19.19 -43.43
C THR A 335 10.42 -20.54 -44.02
N LEU A 336 9.52 -20.51 -44.99
CA LEU A 336 9.01 -21.68 -45.69
C LEU A 336 9.75 -21.91 -47.01
N ASN A 337 10.07 -23.17 -47.31
CA ASN A 337 10.57 -23.60 -48.62
C ASN A 337 9.41 -23.95 -49.57
N LYS A 338 9.74 -24.12 -50.85
CA LYS A 338 8.78 -24.49 -51.89
C LYS A 338 7.99 -25.76 -51.54
N GLY A 339 6.67 -25.65 -51.51
CA GLY A 339 5.74 -26.74 -51.19
C GLY A 339 5.46 -26.95 -49.69
N ALA A 340 6.09 -26.18 -48.80
CA ALA A 340 5.82 -26.23 -47.36
C ALA A 340 4.49 -25.55 -47.01
N LYS A 341 3.91 -25.95 -45.88
CA LYS A 341 2.68 -25.36 -45.32
C LYS A 341 2.84 -25.21 -43.82
N LEU A 342 2.44 -24.05 -43.31
CA LEU A 342 2.47 -23.76 -41.88
C LEU A 342 1.10 -23.23 -41.45
N ASN A 343 0.44 -23.98 -40.55
CA ASN A 343 -0.81 -23.57 -39.93
C ASN A 343 -0.63 -23.56 -38.43
N ILE A 344 -0.84 -22.40 -37.81
CA ILE A 344 -0.70 -22.19 -36.37
C ILE A 344 -1.98 -21.56 -35.83
N LYS A 345 -2.46 -22.07 -34.70
CA LYS A 345 -3.43 -21.38 -33.85
C LYS A 345 -2.74 -20.87 -32.59
N PHE A 346 -3.00 -19.63 -32.24
CA PHE A 346 -2.48 -18.99 -31.04
C PHE A 346 -3.63 -18.74 -30.07
N THR A 347 -3.36 -18.87 -28.78
CA THR A 347 -4.28 -18.47 -27.72
C THR A 347 -3.66 -17.32 -26.96
N VAL A 348 -4.35 -16.18 -26.94
CA VAL A 348 -3.94 -14.96 -26.23
C VAL A 348 -4.78 -14.81 -24.98
N GLU A 349 -4.12 -14.63 -23.84
CA GLU A 349 -4.77 -14.35 -22.56
C GLU A 349 -4.23 -13.02 -22.00
N LYS A 350 -5.05 -12.31 -21.23
CA LYS A 350 -4.59 -11.22 -20.37
C LYS A 350 -4.07 -11.80 -19.05
N GLY A 351 -3.04 -11.17 -18.51
CA GLY A 351 -2.45 -11.58 -17.25
C GLY A 351 -1.51 -10.52 -16.68
N VAL A 352 -0.84 -10.89 -15.60
CA VAL A 352 0.18 -10.08 -14.93
C VAL A 352 1.43 -10.93 -14.70
N GLY A 353 2.60 -10.30 -14.78
CA GLY A 353 3.87 -10.98 -14.52
C GLY A 353 4.21 -12.07 -15.52
N TYR A 354 4.66 -13.21 -15.02
CA TYR A 354 5.19 -14.32 -15.81
C TYR A 354 4.55 -15.65 -15.38
N GLN A 355 4.11 -16.43 -16.35
CA GLN A 355 3.57 -17.77 -16.15
C GLN A 355 4.44 -18.80 -16.87
N VAL A 356 4.84 -19.84 -16.14
CA VAL A 356 5.58 -21.00 -16.67
C VAL A 356 4.61 -21.97 -17.36
N ALA A 357 5.05 -22.58 -18.45
CA ALA A 357 4.26 -23.54 -19.25
C ALA A 357 3.62 -24.67 -18.43
N ASP A 358 4.33 -25.27 -17.47
CA ASP A 358 3.84 -26.38 -16.63
C ASP A 358 2.57 -26.04 -15.84
N VAL A 359 2.41 -24.77 -15.45
CA VAL A 359 1.19 -24.31 -14.76
C VAL A 359 0.02 -24.25 -15.75
N ALA A 360 0.29 -23.93 -17.01
CA ALA A 360 -0.70 -23.92 -18.07
C ALA A 360 -1.14 -25.33 -18.50
N GLU A 361 -0.27 -26.36 -18.41
CA GLU A 361 -0.60 -27.77 -18.67
C GLU A 361 -1.71 -28.32 -17.76
N SER A 362 -1.86 -27.77 -16.56
CA SER A 362 -2.89 -28.19 -15.60
C SER A 362 -4.33 -27.88 -16.06
N LYS A 363 -4.49 -27.00 -17.07
CA LYS A 363 -5.76 -26.78 -17.76
C LYS A 363 -5.84 -27.87 -18.84
N ASN A 364 -6.75 -28.85 -18.73
CA ASN A 364 -6.91 -29.96 -19.69
C ASN A 364 -7.01 -29.45 -21.15
N HIS A 365 -5.87 -29.37 -21.85
CA HIS A 365 -5.82 -28.89 -23.23
C HIS A 365 -6.08 -30.03 -24.21
N PRO A 366 -6.63 -29.73 -25.40
CA PRO A 366 -6.73 -30.71 -26.48
C PRO A 366 -5.36 -31.27 -26.86
N ILE A 367 -5.33 -32.52 -27.31
CA ILE A 367 -4.12 -33.16 -27.83
C ILE A 367 -3.53 -32.30 -28.98
N GLY A 368 -2.22 -32.06 -28.93
CA GLY A 368 -1.47 -31.23 -29.90
C GLY A 368 -1.41 -29.74 -29.58
N THR A 369 -1.94 -29.29 -28.43
CA THR A 369 -1.72 -27.92 -27.93
C THR A 369 -0.44 -27.87 -27.11
N LEU A 370 0.48 -26.99 -27.48
CA LEU A 370 1.75 -26.75 -26.82
C LEU A 370 1.60 -25.53 -25.89
N PRO A 371 1.63 -25.70 -24.56
CA PRO A 371 1.70 -24.58 -23.64
C PRO A 371 3.10 -23.97 -23.70
N ILE A 372 3.16 -22.65 -23.65
CA ILE A 372 4.41 -21.90 -23.67
C ILE A 372 4.46 -20.96 -22.48
N ASP A 373 5.67 -20.58 -22.07
CA ASP A 373 5.80 -19.54 -21.07
C ASP A 373 5.23 -18.22 -21.58
N ALA A 374 4.45 -17.55 -20.73
CA ALA A 374 3.77 -16.31 -21.06
C ALA A 374 4.30 -15.16 -20.21
N SER A 375 4.90 -14.16 -20.86
CA SER A 375 5.29 -12.90 -20.23
C SER A 375 4.26 -11.83 -20.52
N PHE A 376 3.38 -11.55 -19.56
CA PHE A 376 2.32 -10.56 -19.71
C PHE A 376 2.80 -9.12 -19.49
N SER A 377 4.01 -8.92 -18.96
CA SER A 377 4.51 -7.58 -18.64
C SER A 377 4.83 -6.77 -19.91
N PRO A 378 4.19 -5.60 -20.11
CA PRO A 378 4.53 -4.71 -21.22
C PRO A 378 5.83 -3.93 -20.97
N VAL A 379 6.34 -3.94 -19.73
CA VAL A 379 7.57 -3.25 -19.33
C VAL A 379 8.75 -4.22 -19.41
N VAL A 380 9.70 -3.90 -20.28
CA VAL A 380 10.87 -4.75 -20.57
C VAL A 380 12.01 -4.47 -19.59
N LYS A 381 12.21 -3.18 -19.27
CA LYS A 381 13.32 -2.75 -18.43
C LYS A 381 12.96 -1.50 -17.68
N VAL A 382 13.46 -1.40 -16.45
CA VAL A 382 13.40 -0.18 -15.64
C VAL A 382 14.72 0.02 -14.92
N ASN A 383 15.29 1.22 -15.06
CA ASN A 383 16.39 1.70 -14.24
C ASN A 383 15.91 2.89 -13.42
N HIS A 384 16.52 3.10 -12.26
CA HIS A 384 16.29 4.31 -11.49
C HIS A 384 17.62 4.80 -10.91
N GLN A 385 17.74 6.12 -10.82
CA GLN A 385 18.84 6.79 -10.16
C GLN A 385 18.26 7.79 -9.17
N ALA A 386 18.69 7.69 -7.92
CA ALA A 386 18.39 8.68 -6.90
C ALA A 386 19.66 9.52 -6.68
N ASP A 387 19.54 10.83 -6.82
CA ASP A 387 20.60 11.77 -6.45
C ASP A 387 20.16 12.51 -5.19
N SER A 388 20.88 12.26 -4.10
CA SER A 388 20.84 13.12 -2.92
C SER A 388 21.84 14.25 -3.16
N GLY A 389 21.49 15.16 -4.07
CA GLY A 389 22.36 16.26 -4.47
C GLY A 389 22.66 17.21 -3.30
N ARG A 390 23.56 18.18 -3.49
CA ARG A 390 23.99 19.17 -2.48
C ARG A 390 22.87 20.08 -1.91
N LYS A 391 21.62 19.89 -2.35
CA LYS A 391 20.43 20.61 -1.90
C LYS A 391 19.67 19.71 -0.90
N ASN A 392 18.94 20.26 0.06
CA ASN A 392 18.27 19.49 1.12
C ASN A 392 17.06 18.63 0.65
N HIS A 393 17.08 18.10 -0.57
CA HIS A 393 16.04 17.24 -1.18
C HIS A 393 16.68 16.18 -2.09
N ASP A 394 15.96 15.09 -2.33
CA ASP A 394 16.31 14.05 -3.30
C ASP A 394 15.73 14.38 -4.68
N VAL A 395 16.37 13.84 -5.72
CA VAL A 395 15.84 13.79 -7.09
C VAL A 395 15.79 12.32 -7.53
N LEU A 396 14.68 11.89 -8.13
CA LEU A 396 14.51 10.57 -8.71
C LEU A 396 14.42 10.67 -10.22
N ALA A 397 15.35 10.04 -10.93
CA ALA A 397 15.24 9.77 -12.36
C ALA A 397 14.86 8.30 -12.57
N LEU A 398 13.80 8.05 -13.34
CA LEU A 398 13.28 6.72 -13.66
C LEU A 398 13.29 6.54 -15.18
N ASP A 399 14.09 5.60 -15.66
CA ASP A 399 14.17 5.20 -17.06
C ASP A 399 13.28 3.97 -17.30
N VAL A 400 12.31 4.06 -18.20
CA VAL A 400 11.34 3.00 -18.47
C VAL A 400 11.34 2.62 -19.94
N TRP A 401 11.54 1.33 -20.23
CA TRP A 401 11.44 0.76 -21.57
C TRP A 401 10.24 -0.19 -21.65
N THR A 402 9.39 -0.01 -22.66
CA THR A 402 8.24 -0.87 -22.94
C THR A 402 8.39 -1.59 -24.27
N ASN A 403 7.59 -2.64 -24.50
CA ASN A 403 7.51 -3.33 -25.80
C ASN A 403 6.56 -2.66 -26.80
N GLY A 404 5.98 -1.51 -26.44
CA GLY A 404 5.08 -0.71 -27.28
C GLY A 404 3.58 -1.04 -27.14
N THR A 405 3.19 -2.11 -26.43
CA THR A 405 1.77 -2.38 -26.14
C THR A 405 1.19 -1.37 -25.14
N LEU A 406 2.06 -0.83 -24.28
CA LEU A 406 1.79 0.25 -23.34
C LEU A 406 2.85 1.35 -23.47
N SER A 407 2.45 2.62 -23.41
CA SER A 407 3.42 3.72 -23.39
C SER A 407 4.15 3.77 -22.04
N PRO A 408 5.42 4.25 -22.00
CA PRO A 408 6.14 4.43 -20.74
C PRO A 408 5.39 5.32 -19.74
N GLU A 409 4.73 6.37 -20.22
CA GLU A 409 3.94 7.29 -19.39
C GLU A 409 2.76 6.61 -18.73
N GLU A 410 2.00 5.82 -19.52
CA GLU A 410 0.87 5.06 -19.00
C GLU A 410 1.33 4.00 -18.00
N ALA A 411 2.45 3.33 -18.26
CA ALA A 411 3.02 2.34 -17.35
C ALA A 411 3.38 2.97 -15.99
N VAL A 412 4.02 4.14 -15.98
CA VAL A 412 4.37 4.85 -14.75
C VAL A 412 3.11 5.29 -14.00
N ARG A 413 2.12 5.83 -14.70
CA ARG A 413 0.82 6.22 -14.12
C ARG A 413 0.12 5.04 -13.46
N GLN A 414 -0.01 3.91 -14.17
CA GLN A 414 -0.62 2.69 -13.64
C GLN A 414 0.17 2.14 -12.43
N SER A 415 1.50 2.12 -12.50
CA SER A 415 2.32 1.66 -11.38
C SER A 415 2.14 2.52 -10.12
N SER A 416 1.99 3.83 -10.31
CA SER A 416 1.79 4.78 -9.22
C SER A 416 0.40 4.62 -8.60
N GLN A 417 -0.63 4.41 -9.42
CA GLN A 417 -1.99 4.11 -8.95
C GLN A 417 -2.05 2.79 -8.17
N ILE A 418 -1.37 1.75 -8.66
CA ILE A 418 -1.26 0.47 -7.95
C ILE A 418 -0.62 0.69 -6.58
N LEU A 419 0.50 1.42 -6.50
CA LEU A 419 1.14 1.71 -5.22
C LEU A 419 0.24 2.49 -4.27
N GLN A 420 -0.47 3.51 -4.76
CA GLN A 420 -1.44 4.25 -3.95
C GLN A 420 -2.52 3.35 -3.37
N ASN A 421 -3.12 2.49 -4.19
CA ASN A 421 -4.16 1.56 -3.75
C ASN A 421 -3.65 0.62 -2.66
N GLN A 422 -2.41 0.13 -2.81
CA GLN A 422 -1.76 -0.76 -1.85
C GLN A 422 -1.36 -0.05 -0.54
N ILE A 423 -1.18 1.27 -0.56
CA ILE A 423 -0.92 2.08 0.63
C ILE A 423 -2.22 2.52 1.32
N ASP A 424 -3.33 2.68 0.58
CA ASP A 424 -4.60 3.17 1.12
C ASP A 424 -5.13 2.31 2.28
N ILE A 425 -4.81 1.02 2.32
CA ILE A 425 -5.19 0.13 3.43
C ILE A 425 -4.63 0.60 4.79
N PHE A 426 -3.48 1.29 4.79
CA PHE A 426 -2.87 1.85 6.01
C PHE A 426 -3.56 3.13 6.47
N GLN A 427 -4.41 3.74 5.63
CA GLN A 427 -5.33 4.81 6.01
C GLN A 427 -6.64 4.28 6.64
N ARG A 428 -6.89 2.97 6.61
CA ARG A 428 -8.14 2.36 7.12
C ARG A 428 -7.85 1.25 8.13
N LEU A 429 -7.08 1.60 9.16
CA LEU A 429 -6.68 0.66 10.21
C LEU A 429 -7.89 0.08 10.94
N ASN A 430 -7.86 -1.23 11.19
CA ASN A 430 -8.92 -2.04 11.79
C ASN A 430 -10.28 -2.02 11.08
N GLN A 431 -10.35 -1.53 9.84
CA GLN A 431 -11.56 -1.56 9.03
C GLN A 431 -11.43 -2.65 7.98
N ARG A 432 -12.20 -3.74 8.13
CA ARG A 432 -12.28 -4.74 7.07
C ARG A 432 -12.98 -4.13 5.86
N PRO A 433 -12.43 -4.31 4.64
CA PRO A 433 -13.16 -4.09 3.41
C PRO A 433 -14.45 -4.92 3.48
N THR A 434 -15.60 -4.28 3.49
CA THR A 434 -16.87 -4.98 3.31
C THR A 434 -16.86 -5.60 1.91
N ASP A 435 -17.14 -6.90 1.80
CA ASP A 435 -17.23 -7.59 0.51
C ASP A 435 -18.36 -6.94 -0.32
N GLY A 436 -18.00 -5.98 -1.18
CA GLY A 436 -18.98 -5.29 -2.03
C GLY A 436 -18.68 -3.84 -2.43
N SER A 437 -17.58 -3.20 -2.04
CA SER A 437 -17.24 -1.88 -2.58
C SER A 437 -15.88 -1.88 -3.28
N GLU A 438 -15.90 -1.92 -4.61
CA GLU A 438 -14.80 -1.42 -5.42
C GLU A 438 -14.56 0.07 -5.10
N ALA A 439 -13.31 0.48 -5.26
CA ALA A 439 -12.87 1.85 -5.04
C ALA A 439 -13.66 2.83 -5.93
N GLY A 440 -14.38 3.77 -5.32
CA GLY A 440 -14.98 4.90 -6.01
C GLY A 440 -15.99 5.69 -5.19
N GLY A 441 -15.62 6.90 -4.78
CA GLY A 441 -16.50 8.08 -4.69
C GLY A 441 -17.82 8.04 -3.87
N THR A 442 -17.79 8.78 -2.75
CA THR A 442 -18.86 9.61 -2.19
C THR A 442 -20.16 8.98 -1.65
N ALA A 443 -20.39 9.28 -0.36
CA ALA A 443 -21.68 9.48 0.33
C ALA A 443 -22.73 8.34 0.32
N GLY A 444 -22.97 7.74 1.49
CA GLY A 444 -24.21 6.99 1.77
C GLY A 444 -24.09 5.80 2.71
N GLY A 445 -23.61 6.00 3.94
CA GLY A 445 -23.40 4.97 4.96
C GLY A 445 -24.67 4.35 5.59
N ALA A 446 -25.68 3.99 4.80
CA ALA A 446 -26.90 3.37 5.34
C ALA A 446 -27.44 2.17 4.53
N LEU A 447 -26.85 1.84 3.37
CA LEU A 447 -27.45 0.86 2.44
C LEU A 447 -26.79 -0.54 2.43
N GLY A 448 -25.62 -0.71 3.04
CA GLY A 448 -24.84 -1.96 2.93
C GLY A 448 -25.38 -3.16 3.72
N GLY A 449 -26.00 -2.95 4.88
CA GLY A 449 -26.51 -4.05 5.72
C GLY A 449 -27.86 -4.61 5.28
N LEU A 450 -28.58 -3.94 4.37
CA LEU A 450 -29.95 -4.32 3.98
C LEU A 450 -29.98 -5.54 3.04
N ALA A 451 -28.90 -5.79 2.29
CA ALA A 451 -28.81 -6.89 1.33
C ALA A 451 -28.41 -8.25 1.95
N LEU A 452 -28.11 -8.30 3.25
CA LEU A 452 -27.72 -9.52 3.95
C LEU A 452 -28.92 -10.46 4.18
N SER A 453 -28.66 -11.77 4.20
CA SER A 453 -29.65 -12.75 4.68
C SER A 453 -29.63 -12.81 6.21
N ILE A 454 -30.72 -13.26 6.81
CA ILE A 454 -30.78 -13.51 8.26
C ILE A 454 -29.79 -14.59 8.72
N ASP A 455 -29.37 -15.50 7.83
CA ASP A 455 -28.37 -16.51 8.14
C ASP A 455 -26.95 -15.93 8.28
N ASP A 456 -26.68 -14.80 7.63
CA ASP A 456 -25.37 -14.12 7.68
C ASP A 456 -25.20 -13.27 8.94
N LEU A 457 -26.28 -13.01 9.70
CA LEU A 457 -26.26 -12.21 10.93
C LEU A 457 -25.73 -12.96 12.17
N GLU A 458 -25.34 -14.24 12.04
CA GLU A 458 -24.85 -15.09 13.13
C GLU A 458 -25.70 -15.00 14.41
N LEU A 459 -27.03 -15.06 14.24
CA LEU A 459 -27.98 -15.04 15.35
C LEU A 459 -28.04 -16.39 16.06
N SER A 460 -28.47 -16.41 17.32
CA SER A 460 -28.79 -17.65 18.02
C SER A 460 -29.82 -18.48 17.25
N ALA A 461 -29.73 -19.81 17.41
CA ALA A 461 -30.67 -20.75 16.78
C ALA A 461 -32.13 -20.45 17.12
N ARG A 462 -32.41 -19.79 18.26
CA ARG A 462 -33.76 -19.34 18.63
C ARG A 462 -34.21 -18.18 17.76
N SER A 463 -33.40 -17.12 17.68
CA SER A 463 -33.70 -15.89 16.96
C SER A 463 -33.79 -16.11 15.44
N SER A 464 -32.87 -16.87 14.85
CA SER A 464 -32.93 -17.24 13.42
C SER A 464 -34.18 -18.08 13.08
N ASN A 465 -34.51 -19.09 13.88
CA ASN A 465 -35.68 -19.95 13.62
C ASN A 465 -37.01 -19.21 13.80
N CYS A 466 -37.11 -18.25 14.72
CA CYS A 466 -38.29 -17.40 14.87
C CYS A 466 -38.50 -16.52 13.62
N LEU A 467 -37.44 -15.89 13.11
CA LEU A 467 -37.52 -15.04 11.93
C LEU A 467 -37.86 -15.84 10.65
N LYS A 468 -37.24 -17.01 10.46
CA LYS A 468 -37.55 -17.92 9.34
C LYS A 468 -39.01 -18.39 9.34
N LYS A 469 -39.55 -18.74 10.52
CA LYS A 469 -40.97 -19.14 10.64
C LYS A 469 -41.94 -17.99 10.36
N ALA A 470 -41.50 -16.74 10.57
CA ALA A 470 -42.26 -15.55 10.22
C ALA A 470 -42.06 -15.11 8.76
N ALA A 471 -41.41 -15.94 7.94
CA ALA A 471 -41.06 -15.66 6.54
C ALA A 471 -40.22 -14.39 6.35
N ILE A 472 -39.45 -14.00 7.36
CA ILE A 472 -38.46 -12.92 7.27
C ILE A 472 -37.15 -13.60 6.91
N ASN A 473 -36.63 -13.35 5.71
CA ASN A 473 -35.41 -14.01 5.20
C ASN A 473 -34.25 -13.03 4.94
N SER A 474 -34.54 -11.73 4.91
CA SER A 474 -33.55 -10.68 4.67
C SER A 474 -33.49 -9.64 5.79
N VAL A 475 -32.34 -8.98 5.92
CA VAL A 475 -32.14 -7.87 6.86
C VAL A 475 -32.98 -6.65 6.47
N ALA A 476 -33.20 -6.42 5.17
CA ALA A 476 -34.12 -5.40 4.68
C ALA A 476 -35.56 -5.59 5.20
N GLU A 477 -36.08 -6.82 5.20
CA GLU A 477 -37.41 -7.11 5.74
C GLU A 477 -37.46 -6.93 7.26
N LEU A 478 -36.38 -7.28 7.95
CA LEU A 478 -36.28 -7.20 9.41
C LEU A 478 -36.30 -5.75 9.92
N VAL A 479 -35.53 -4.86 9.29
CA VAL A 479 -35.43 -3.43 9.68
C VAL A 479 -36.71 -2.66 9.35
N ASN A 480 -37.45 -3.08 8.32
CA ASN A 480 -38.69 -2.42 7.90
C ASN A 480 -39.93 -2.84 8.71
N LYS A 481 -39.86 -3.91 9.52
CA LYS A 481 -40.97 -4.34 10.37
C LYS A 481 -40.97 -3.62 11.73
N PRO A 482 -42.13 -3.14 12.20
CA PRO A 482 -42.23 -2.55 13.54
C PRO A 482 -42.02 -3.62 14.62
N LEU A 483 -41.41 -3.22 15.73
CA LEU A 483 -41.09 -4.11 16.85
C LEU A 483 -42.34 -4.84 17.40
N GLU A 484 -43.49 -4.17 17.40
CA GLU A 484 -44.79 -4.73 17.83
C GLU A 484 -45.21 -5.97 17.03
N ASP A 485 -44.90 -6.01 15.74
CA ASP A 485 -45.24 -7.16 14.89
C ASP A 485 -44.24 -8.30 15.04
N LEU A 486 -42.99 -7.99 15.42
CA LEU A 486 -42.00 -9.00 15.75
C LEU A 486 -42.33 -9.72 17.07
N LEU A 487 -42.91 -9.01 18.05
CA LEU A 487 -43.35 -9.58 19.33
C LEU A 487 -44.53 -10.56 19.20
N LYS A 488 -45.33 -10.46 18.14
CA LYS A 488 -46.42 -11.41 17.85
C LYS A 488 -45.91 -12.76 17.32
N ILE A 489 -44.62 -12.85 16.95
CA ILE A 489 -44.02 -14.09 16.47
C ILE A 489 -43.90 -15.08 17.64
N LYS A 490 -44.42 -16.28 17.45
CA LYS A 490 -44.35 -17.35 18.45
C LYS A 490 -42.91 -17.62 18.87
N ASN A 491 -42.62 -17.50 20.17
CA ASN A 491 -41.31 -17.66 20.82
C ASN A 491 -40.28 -16.53 20.55
N PHE A 492 -40.70 -15.41 19.97
CA PHE A 492 -39.89 -14.19 19.90
C PHE A 492 -40.10 -13.37 21.17
N GLY A 493 -39.03 -12.98 21.86
CA GLY A 493 -39.11 -12.26 23.13
C GLY A 493 -37.97 -11.28 23.34
N LYS A 494 -37.93 -10.64 24.51
CA LYS A 494 -36.98 -9.56 24.85
C LYS A 494 -35.51 -9.89 24.53
N LYS A 495 -35.04 -11.07 24.92
CA LYS A 495 -33.66 -11.52 24.66
C LYS A 495 -33.33 -11.65 23.17
N SER A 496 -34.29 -12.08 22.34
CA SER A 496 -34.10 -12.16 20.89
C SER A 496 -34.09 -10.77 20.24
N ALA A 497 -34.91 -9.84 20.72
CA ALA A 497 -34.92 -8.46 20.24
C ALA A 497 -33.63 -7.71 20.58
N GLU A 498 -33.12 -7.87 21.80
CA GLU A 498 -31.85 -7.29 22.26
C GLU A 498 -30.66 -7.86 21.47
N GLU A 499 -30.64 -9.18 21.25
CA GLU A 499 -29.62 -9.87 20.45
C GLU A 499 -29.60 -9.33 19.00
N ILE A 500 -30.77 -9.26 18.36
CA ILE A 500 -30.90 -8.76 16.99
C ILE A 500 -30.46 -7.30 16.91
N ASN A 501 -30.89 -6.43 17.84
CA ASN A 501 -30.51 -5.03 17.83
C ASN A 501 -29.00 -4.82 18.06
N THR A 502 -28.39 -5.63 18.93
CA THR A 502 -26.93 -5.61 19.14
C THR A 502 -26.17 -6.02 17.88
N LYS A 503 -26.66 -7.04 17.17
CA LYS A 503 -26.06 -7.49 15.90
C LYS A 503 -26.28 -6.50 14.77
N LEU A 504 -27.48 -5.93 14.64
CA LEU A 504 -27.77 -4.88 13.65
C LEU A 504 -26.94 -3.60 13.88
N ALA A 505 -26.67 -3.26 15.14
CA ALA A 505 -25.83 -2.12 15.49
C ALA A 505 -24.38 -2.25 14.97
N GLN A 506 -23.86 -3.49 14.84
CA GLN A 506 -22.54 -3.74 14.22
C GLN A 506 -22.52 -3.37 12.73
N TYR A 507 -23.69 -3.37 12.08
CA TYR A 507 -23.89 -2.98 10.68
C TYR A 507 -24.47 -1.57 10.53
N GLY A 508 -24.55 -0.79 11.61
CA GLY A 508 -25.12 0.57 11.61
C GLY A 508 -26.65 0.62 11.43
N LEU A 509 -27.35 -0.51 11.59
CA LEU A 509 -28.80 -0.63 11.46
C LEU A 509 -29.46 -0.72 12.85
N LYS A 510 -30.73 -0.33 12.95
CA LYS A 510 -31.54 -0.45 14.17
C LYS A 510 -32.94 -0.96 13.85
N LEU A 511 -33.56 -1.67 14.78
CA LEU A 511 -34.97 -2.05 14.67
C LEU A 511 -35.87 -0.82 14.76
N LYS A 512 -37.05 -0.88 14.13
CA LYS A 512 -38.04 0.18 14.14
C LYS A 512 -38.94 0.05 15.37
N GLY A 513 -38.50 0.62 16.49
CA GLY A 513 -39.21 0.66 17.78
C GLY A 513 -38.25 0.85 18.95
N ASP A 514 -38.74 1.34 20.09
CA ASP A 514 -37.90 1.56 21.26
C ASP A 514 -37.84 0.28 22.13
N ILE A 515 -36.64 -0.23 22.35
CA ILE A 515 -36.42 -1.48 23.11
C ILE A 515 -36.52 -1.22 24.62
N SER A 516 -36.38 0.04 25.06
CA SER A 516 -36.52 0.45 26.46
C SER A 516 -37.95 0.30 27.01
N ASP A 517 -38.97 0.26 26.15
CA ASP A 517 -40.37 0.09 26.57
C ASP A 517 -40.73 -1.38 26.88
N LEU A 518 -39.85 -2.33 26.51
CA LEU A 518 -40.07 -3.76 26.75
C LEU A 518 -39.93 -4.19 28.21
N SER A 519 -39.37 -3.37 29.11
CA SER A 519 -39.36 -3.66 30.55
C SER A 519 -40.74 -3.54 31.19
N ASN A 520 -41.62 -2.67 30.67
CA ASN A 520 -42.93 -2.43 31.28
C ASN A 520 -44.03 -3.41 30.81
N LEU A 521 -43.77 -4.21 29.76
CA LEU A 521 -44.77 -5.11 29.16
C LEU A 521 -44.71 -6.57 29.64
N PHE A 522 -43.66 -6.96 30.36
CA PHE A 522 -43.43 -8.35 30.79
C PHE A 522 -43.35 -8.52 32.32
N GLU A 523 -43.69 -7.48 33.10
CA GLU A 523 -43.81 -7.57 34.57
C GLU A 523 -45.26 -7.85 35.05
N GLU A 524 -46.24 -8.00 34.16
CA GLU A 524 -47.65 -8.28 34.54
C GLU A 524 -48.14 -9.72 34.28
N GLU A 525 -47.29 -10.66 33.84
CA GLU A 525 -47.65 -12.09 33.78
C GLU A 525 -46.56 -12.99 34.36
N GLU A 526 -46.36 -12.92 35.68
CA GLU A 526 -45.71 -13.98 36.47
C GLU A 526 -46.71 -14.65 37.44
#